data_AF-A0A7X7V1P2-F1
#
_entry.id   AF-A0A7X7V1P2-F1
#
_cell.length_a   1.000
_cell.length_b   1.000
_cell.length_c   1.000
_cell.angle_alpha   90.00
_cell.angle_beta   90.00
_cell.angle_gamma   90.00
#
_symmetry.space_group_name_H-M   'P 1'
#
loop_
_entity.id
_entity.type
_entity.pdbx_description
1 polymer ?
#
loop_
_entity_poly.entity_id
_entity_poly.type
_entity_poly.pdbx_seq_one_letter_code
_entity_poly.pdbx_strand_id
1 'polypeptide(L)' 'MPAAEHLKLNDAIFASRPNGTDVYYYIFPEHEIHFNVIKAHTKQEWHSHSLVDENIFVIKGTLHSKRIRQP' A
#
# COMPACT_ATOMS: atom_id res chain seq x y z
N MET A 1 -16.21 5.06 21.95
CA MET A 1 -15.51 4.60 20.72
C MET A 1 -16.03 5.45 19.59
N PRO A 2 -15.17 5.97 18.69
CA PRO A 2 -15.68 6.63 17.48
C PRO A 2 -16.58 5.65 16.71
N ALA A 3 -17.59 6.17 16.03
CA ALA A 3 -18.43 5.36 15.17
C ALA A 3 -17.56 4.73 14.07
N ALA A 4 -17.84 3.48 13.72
CA ALA A 4 -17.15 2.83 12.61
C ALA A 4 -17.44 3.61 11.32
N GLU A 5 -16.39 4.05 10.63
CA GLU A 5 -16.50 4.72 9.35
C GLU A 5 -16.53 3.67 8.22
N HIS A 6 -17.43 3.86 7.25
CA HIS A 6 -17.55 2.98 6.09
C HIS A 6 -17.10 3.74 4.85
N LEU A 7 -15.88 3.46 4.41
CA LEU A 7 -15.29 4.01 3.19
C LEU A 7 -15.38 3.00 2.05
N LYS A 8 -15.77 3.46 0.87
CA LYS A 8 -15.82 2.67 -0.37
C LYS A 8 -14.54 2.90 -1.17
N LEU A 9 -14.24 1.99 -2.09
CA LEU A 9 -13.05 2.11 -2.95
C LEU A 9 -13.04 3.42 -3.77
N ASN A 10 -14.23 3.90 -4.16
CA ASN A 10 -14.37 5.14 -4.93
C ASN A 10 -14.14 6.42 -4.10
N ASP A 11 -14.07 6.32 -2.78
CA ASP A 11 -13.74 7.43 -1.90
C ASP A 11 -12.22 7.63 -1.79
N ALA A 12 -11.43 6.67 -2.30
CA ALA A 12 -9.98 6.72 -2.25
C ALA A 12 -9.39 7.66 -3.30
N ILE A 13 -8.22 8.22 -2.97
CA ILE A 13 -7.38 8.89 -3.96
C ILE A 13 -6.69 7.81 -4.80
N PHE A 14 -6.93 7.78 -6.11
CA PHE A 14 -6.36 6.78 -6.99
C PHE A 14 -5.05 7.25 -7.63
N ALA A 15 -4.03 6.39 -7.63
CA ALA A 15 -2.82 6.58 -8.42
C ALA A 15 -2.40 5.29 -9.13
N SER A 16 -2.16 5.38 -10.44
CA SER A 16 -1.54 4.32 -11.22
C SER A 16 -0.04 4.60 -11.37
N ARG A 17 0.79 3.66 -10.95
CA ARG A 17 2.26 3.77 -11.01
C ARG A 17 2.80 3.19 -12.32
N PRO A 18 3.89 3.74 -12.89
CA PRO A 18 4.48 3.24 -14.14
C PRO A 18 4.88 1.76 -14.09
N ASN A 19 5.21 1.25 -12.90
CA ASN A 19 5.55 -0.16 -12.69
C ASN A 19 4.33 -1.10 -12.72
N GLY A 20 3.14 -0.60 -13.03
CA GLY A 20 1.90 -1.38 -13.12
C GLY A 20 1.23 -1.65 -11.77
N THR A 21 1.59 -0.90 -10.73
CA THR A 21 0.90 -0.94 -9.44
C THR A 21 -0.17 0.13 -9.40
N ASP A 22 -1.40 -0.27 -9.13
CA ASP A 22 -2.49 0.65 -8.84
C ASP A 22 -2.65 0.78 -7.32
N VAL A 23 -2.77 2.01 -6.82
CA VAL A 23 -2.86 2.32 -5.40
C VAL A 23 -4.08 3.18 -5.13
N TYR A 24 -4.86 2.80 -4.13
CA TYR A 24 -6.01 3.54 -3.62
C TYR A 24 -5.69 4.00 -2.20
N TYR A 25 -5.50 5.30 -2.00
CA TYR A 25 -5.09 5.88 -0.72
C TYR A 25 -6.28 6.38 0.08
N TYR A 26 -6.28 6.05 1.37
CA TYR A 26 -7.05 6.70 2.41
C TYR A 26 -6.05 7.33 3.39
N ILE A 27 -6.06 8.66 3.49
CA ILE A 27 -5.09 9.42 4.28
C ILE A 27 -5.80 9.99 5.50
N PHE A 28 -5.32 9.59 6.68
CA PHE A 28 -5.79 10.09 7.97
C PHE A 28 -4.66 10.86 8.67
N PRO A 29 -4.96 11.67 9.69
CA PRO A 29 -3.92 12.46 10.37
C PRO A 29 -2.78 11.62 10.99
N GLU A 30 -3.09 10.40 11.45
CA GLU A 30 -2.14 9.56 12.19
C GLU A 30 -1.67 8.33 11.39
N HIS A 31 -2.38 7.93 10.34
CA HIS A 31 -2.08 6.72 9.59
C HIS A 31 -2.62 6.82 8.16
N GLU A 32 -2.17 5.90 7.31
CA GLU A 32 -2.68 5.74 5.97
C GLU A 32 -3.09 4.29 5.73
N ILE A 33 -4.12 4.09 4.91
CA ILE A 33 -4.51 2.76 4.42
C ILE A 33 -4.40 2.78 2.91
N HIS A 34 -3.63 1.84 2.37
CA HIS A 34 -3.47 1.68 0.93
C HIS A 34 -4.08 0.35 0.50
N PHE A 35 -4.97 0.39 -0.48
CA PHE A 35 -5.38 -0.82 -1.19
C PHE A 35 -4.57 -0.91 -2.47
N ASN A 36 -3.70 -1.91 -2.58
CA ASN A 36 -2.79 -2.06 -3.72
C ASN A 36 -3.23 -3.20 -4.64
N VAL A 37 -3.24 -2.93 -5.94
CA VAL A 37 -3.31 -3.95 -6.97
C VAL A 37 -1.96 -3.99 -7.68
N ILE A 38 -1.16 -4.99 -7.32
CA ILE A 38 0.15 -5.23 -7.91
C ILE A 38 -0.01 -6.31 -8.99
N LYS A 39 0.27 -5.97 -10.25
CA LYS A 39 0.21 -6.93 -11.35
C LYS A 39 1.25 -8.04 -11.19
N ALA A 40 0.96 -9.22 -11.71
CA ALA A 40 1.91 -10.33 -11.68
C ALA A 40 3.24 -9.94 -12.34
N HIS A 41 4.36 -10.38 -11.75
CA HIS A 41 5.73 -10.14 -12.23
C HIS A 41 6.17 -8.66 -12.22
N THR A 42 5.45 -7.76 -11.54
CA THR A 42 5.96 -6.42 -11.28
C THR A 42 6.76 -6.37 -9.98
N LYS A 43 7.65 -5.38 -9.88
CA LYS A 43 8.46 -5.13 -8.69
C LYS A 43 8.14 -3.74 -8.17
N GLN A 44 7.78 -3.66 -6.90
CA GLN A 44 7.72 -2.39 -6.19
C GLN A 44 9.15 -1.91 -5.92
N GLU A 45 9.40 -0.62 -6.12
CA GLU A 45 10.72 -0.03 -5.90
C GLU A 45 11.11 -0.11 -4.43
N TRP A 46 12.41 -0.32 -4.19
CA TRP A 46 12.93 -0.47 -2.84
C TRP A 46 12.99 0.89 -2.15
N HIS A 47 12.42 0.98 -0.95
CA HIS A 47 12.42 2.18 -0.12
C HIS A 47 12.39 1.80 1.36
N SER A 48 12.57 2.78 2.24
CA SER A 48 12.55 2.60 3.69
C SER A 48 11.85 3.76 4.37
N HIS A 49 11.16 3.47 5.47
CA HIS A 49 10.56 4.47 6.34
C HIS A 49 11.34 4.56 7.65
N SER A 50 11.59 5.79 8.11
CA SER A 50 12.24 6.05 9.41
C SER A 50 11.25 6.49 10.50
N LEU A 51 10.05 6.89 10.10
CA LEU A 51 9.04 7.50 10.99
C LEU A 51 7.72 6.73 11.03
N VAL A 52 7.53 5.76 10.13
CA VAL A 52 6.27 5.03 9.96
C VAL A 52 6.59 3.54 9.86
N ASP A 53 5.78 2.73 10.53
CA ASP A 53 5.78 1.28 10.38
C ASP A 53 4.78 0.86 9.31
N GLU A 54 5.25 0.16 8.28
CA GLU A 54 4.40 -0.39 7.22
C GLU A 54 4.02 -1.84 7.54
N ASN A 55 2.72 -2.15 7.46
CA ASN A 55 2.18 -3.49 7.64
C ASN A 55 1.46 -3.94 6.37
N ILE A 56 1.85 -5.10 5.82
CA ILE A 56 1.28 -5.62 4.58
C ILE A 56 0.40 -6.82 4.87
N PHE A 57 -0.88 -6.73 4.49
CA PHE A 57 -1.81 -7.85 4.57
C PHE A 57 -2.24 -8.30 3.17
N VAL A 58 -1.80 -9.51 2.77
CA VAL A 58 -2.08 -10.07 1.45
C VAL A 58 -3.46 -10.73 1.46
N ILE A 59 -4.43 -10.08 0.81
CA ILE A 59 -5.81 -10.59 0.68
C ILE A 59 -6.01 -11.54 -0.51
N LYS A 60 -5.15 -11.45 -1.54
CA LYS A 60 -5.21 -12.28 -2.74
C LYS A 60 -3.83 -12.38 -3.39
N GLY A 61 -3.49 -13.57 -3.89
CA GLY A 61 -2.23 -13.84 -4.57
C GLY A 61 -1.07 -14.12 -3.62
N THR A 62 0.16 -13.89 -4.08
CA THR A 62 1.38 -14.12 -3.31
C THR A 62 2.36 -12.98 -3.54
N LEU A 63 2.90 -12.45 -2.45
CA LEU A 63 3.93 -11.41 -2.47
C LEU A 63 5.26 -12.01 -2.05
N HIS A 64 6.31 -11.77 -2.83
CA HIS A 64 7.68 -12.13 -2.47
C HIS A 64 8.41 -10.88 -1.98
N SER A 65 8.71 -10.81 -0.68
CA SER A 65 9.50 -9.73 -0.11
C SER A 65 10.95 -10.16 0.10
N LYS A 66 11.89 -9.28 -0.23
CA LYS A 66 13.31 -9.46 0.04
C LYS A 66 13.88 -8.20 0.66
N ARG A 67 14.46 -8.35 1.86
CA ARG A 67 15.25 -7.29 2.47
C ARG A 67 16.56 -7.13 1.70
N ILE A 68 16.79 -5.96 1.10
CA ILE A 68 18.07 -5.59 0.49
C ILE A 68 18.76 -4.64 1.46
N ARG A 69 19.95 -5.00 1.92
CA ARG A 69 20.80 -4.06 2.66
C ARG A 69 21.41 -3.12 1.62
N GLN A 70 21.06 -1.84 1.67
CA GLN A 70 21.83 -0.83 0.94
C GLN A 70 23.18 -0.61 1.66
N PRO A 71 24.30 -0.49 0.93
CA PRO A 71 25.63 -0.29 1.51
C PRO A 71 25.75 1.01 2.31
#